data_AF-Q9I199-F1
#
_entry.id   AF-Q9I199-F1
#
_cell.length_a   1.000
_cell.length_b   1.000
_cell.length_c   1.000
_cell.angle_alpha   90.00
_cell.angle_beta   90.00
_cell.angle_gamma   90.00
#
_symmetry.space_group_name_H-M   'P 1'
#
loop_
_entity.id
_entity.type
_entity.pdbx_description
1 polymer ?
#
loop_
_entity_poly.entity_id
_entity_poly.type
_entity_poly.pdbx_seq_one_letter_code
_entity_poly.pdbx_strand_id
1 'polypeptide(L)' 'MALEPSDVLLESVFCQLDADTPRSLHDLKGDPRANLLAIRLLFRQGRITGVLLDDPSGAEDQHGPLIYHAERLRVRRG' A
#
# COMPACT_ATOMS: atom_id res chain seq x y z
N MET A 1 14.54 8.68 -9.57
CA MET A 1 13.82 9.43 -8.52
C MET A 1 12.84 8.46 -7.90
N ALA A 2 12.98 8.12 -6.61
CA ALA A 2 11.95 7.38 -5.91
C ALA A 2 10.73 8.30 -5.75
N LEU A 3 9.57 7.83 -6.18
CA LEU A 3 8.30 8.53 -5.99
C LEU A 3 7.82 8.21 -4.57
N GLU A 4 8.32 8.97 -3.59
CA GLU A 4 7.79 8.85 -2.24
C GLU A 4 6.34 9.34 -2.22
N PRO A 5 5.40 8.54 -1.69
CA PRO A 5 4.02 8.96 -1.54
C PRO A 5 3.97 10.13 -0.55
N SER A 6 3.20 11.17 -0.87
CA SER A 6 2.99 12.29 0.04
C SER A 6 2.20 11.85 1.29
N ASP A 7 2.34 12.59 2.39
CA ASP A 7 1.56 12.33 3.61
C ASP A 7 0.04 12.34 3.35
N VAL A 8 -0.41 13.23 2.46
CA VAL A 8 -1.81 13.31 2.03
C VAL A 8 -2.26 12.02 1.33
N LEU A 9 -1.40 11.43 0.50
CA LEU A 9 -1.71 10.17 -0.18
C LEU A 9 -1.71 9.00 0.81
N LEU A 10 -0.75 8.97 1.75
CA LEU A 10 -0.71 7.96 2.81
C LEU A 10 -1.95 7.99 3.68
N GLU A 11 -2.36 9.18 4.13
CA GLU A 11 -3.57 9.37 4.91
C GLU A 11 -4.82 9.00 4.11
N SER A 12 -4.89 9.41 2.83
CA SER A 12 -6.01 9.07 1.95
C SER A 12 -6.19 7.56 1.77
N VAL A 13 -5.11 6.82 1.53
CA VAL A 13 -5.15 5.35 1.42
C VAL A 13 -5.50 4.72 2.76
N PHE A 14 -4.89 5.19 3.85
CA PHE A 14 -5.14 4.66 5.19
C PHE A 14 -6.62 4.82 5.61
N CYS A 15 -7.22 5.98 5.35
CA CYS A 15 -8.63 6.28 5.66
C CYS A 15 -9.63 5.46 4.83
N GLN A 16 -9.20 4.84 3.72
CA GLN A 16 -10.05 3.95 2.93
C GLN A 16 -10.07 2.52 3.45
N LEU A 17 -9.17 2.17 4.36
CA LEU A 17 -9.06 0.85 4.95
C LEU A 17 -9.77 0.82 6.31
N ASP A 18 -10.21 -0.38 6.68
CA ASP A 18 -10.82 -0.65 7.98
C ASP A 18 -10.10 -1.83 8.65
N ALA A 19 -10.25 -1.97 9.97
CA ALA A 19 -9.64 -3.06 10.71
C ALA A 19 -10.38 -4.40 10.49
N ASP A 20 -11.71 -4.37 10.29
CA ASP A 20 -12.53 -5.57 10.23
C ASP A 20 -12.84 -5.98 8.79
N THR A 21 -12.97 -5.01 7.89
CA THR A 21 -13.33 -5.25 6.49
C THR A 21 -12.07 -5.31 5.60
N PRO A 22 -11.65 -6.50 5.12
CA PRO A 22 -10.52 -6.60 4.20
C PRO A 22 -10.84 -5.90 2.87
N ARG A 23 -9.86 -5.19 2.33
CA ARG A 23 -9.94 -4.58 0.99
C ARG A 23 -8.79 -4.99 0.11
N SER A 24 -8.97 -4.86 -1.19
CA SER A 24 -7.94 -5.05 -2.19
C SER A 24 -7.58 -3.73 -2.84
N LEU A 25 -6.46 -3.67 -3.55
CA LEU A 25 -6.04 -2.49 -4.30
C LEU A 25 -7.14 -1.92 -5.20
N HIS A 26 -7.90 -2.80 -5.87
CA HIS A 26 -8.99 -2.42 -6.78
C HIS A 26 -10.20 -1.79 -6.08
N ASP A 27 -10.34 -1.96 -4.77
CA ASP A 27 -11.40 -1.34 -3.97
C ASP A 27 -11.03 0.10 -3.53
N LEU A 28 -9.78 0.50 -3.76
CA LEU A 28 -9.27 1.82 -3.38
C LEU A 28 -9.50 2.81 -4.51
N LYS A 29 -9.98 3.99 -4.15
CA LYS A 29 -10.09 5.13 -5.04
C LYS A 29 -8.71 5.73 -5.32
N GLY A 30 -8.59 6.38 -6.47
CA GLY A 30 -7.36 7.07 -6.88
C GLY A 30 -6.54 6.26 -7.88
N ASP A 31 -5.31 6.71 -8.14
CA ASP A 31 -4.40 6.05 -9.06
C ASP A 31 -3.83 4.75 -8.42
N PRO A 32 -3.97 3.58 -9.06
CA PRO A 32 -3.50 2.32 -8.49
C PRO A 32 -1.99 2.29 -8.21
N ARG A 33 -1.16 2.93 -9.03
CA ARG A 33 0.30 2.94 -8.82
C ARG A 33 0.68 3.81 -7.62
N ALA A 34 0.06 4.98 -7.50
CA ALA A 34 0.20 5.83 -6.32
C ALA A 34 -0.26 5.10 -5.06
N ASN A 35 -1.40 4.41 -5.13
CA ASN A 35 -1.93 3.61 -4.02
C ASN A 35 -0.97 2.48 -3.62
N LEU A 36 -0.35 1.78 -4.58
CA LEU A 36 0.66 0.75 -4.30
C LEU A 36 1.87 1.30 -3.53
N LEU A 37 2.38 2.47 -3.93
CA LEU A 37 3.48 3.13 -3.20
C LEU A 37 3.09 3.46 -1.76
N ALA A 38 1.89 4.00 -1.56
CA ALA A 38 1.36 4.30 -0.23
C ALA A 38 1.13 3.05 0.62
N ILE A 39 0.53 1.99 0.05
CA ILE A 39 0.32 0.70 0.71
C ILE A 39 1.66 0.13 1.18
N ARG A 40 2.67 0.11 0.30
CA ARG A 40 4.00 -0.40 0.62
C ARG A 40 4.60 0.33 1.84
N LEU A 41 4.51 1.65 1.87
CA LEU A 41 5.04 2.43 2.99
C LEU A 41 4.23 2.25 4.28
N LEU A 42 2.89 2.25 4.21
CA LEU A 42 2.03 1.99 5.37
C LEU A 42 2.26 0.60 5.97
N PHE A 43 2.48 -0.41 5.12
CA PHE A 43 2.77 -1.78 5.54
C PHE A 43 4.14 -1.85 6.23
N ARG A 44 5.18 -1.22 5.65
CA ARG A 44 6.51 -1.09 6.27
C ARG A 44 6.47 -0.36 7.62
N GLN A 45 5.61 0.63 7.76
CA GLN A 45 5.37 1.34 9.03
C GLN A 45 4.58 0.50 10.05
N GLY A 46 4.10 -0.70 9.67
CA GLY A 46 3.29 -1.55 10.52
C GLY A 46 1.87 -1.02 10.77
N ARG A 47 1.43 0.01 10.03
CA ARG A 47 0.11 0.63 10.19
C ARG A 47 -1.01 -0.21 9.58
N ILE A 48 -0.68 -1.03 8.59
CA ILE A 48 -1.62 -1.93 7.92
C ILE A 48 -1.05 -3.34 7.84
N THR A 49 -1.92 -4.29 7.58
CA THR A 49 -1.60 -5.69 7.29
C THR A 49 -2.29 -6.11 6.00
N GLY A 50 -1.85 -7.21 5.39
CA GLY A 50 -2.40 -7.71 4.14
C GLY A 50 -1.43 -8.66 3.43
N VAL A 51 -1.75 -9.01 2.20
CA VAL A 51 -0.89 -9.77 1.29
C VAL A 51 -0.38 -8.81 0.24
N LEU A 52 0.93 -8.69 0.11
CA LEU A 52 1.61 -7.90 -0.92
C LEU A 52 2.29 -8.86 -1.88
N LEU A 53 2.19 -8.58 -3.19
CA LEU A 53 2.90 -9.31 -4.22
C LEU A 53 3.92 -8.38 -4.88
N ASP A 54 5.19 -8.78 -4.81
CA ASP A 54 6.31 -8.06 -5.41
C ASP A 54 6.24 -8.10 -6.92
N ASP A 55 6.69 -7.03 -7.57
CA ASP A 55 6.73 -6.92 -9.01
C ASP A 55 7.53 -8.10 -9.63
N PRO A 56 6.94 -8.87 -10.56
CA PRO A 56 7.57 -10.08 -11.09
C PRO A 56 8.81 -9.80 -11.95
N SER A 57 9.02 -8.55 -12.38
CA SER A 57 10.26 -8.14 -13.06
C SER A 57 11.44 -7.96 -12.08
N GLY A 58 11.19 -8.05 -10.77
CA GLY A 58 12.19 -7.78 -9.75
C GLY A 58 12.53 -6.29 -9.63
N ALA A 59 11.64 -5.42 -10.11
CA ALA A 59 11.85 -3.98 -10.01
C ALA A 59 11.87 -3.55 -8.54
N GLU A 60 12.87 -2.75 -8.19
CA GLU A 60 13.05 -2.19 -6.86
C GLU A 60 13.47 -0.72 -6.95
N ASP A 61 13.27 -0.01 -5.86
CA ASP A 61 13.82 1.33 -5.66
C ASP A 61 14.59 1.40 -4.34
N GLN A 62 14.94 2.61 -3.90
CA GLN A 62 15.66 2.83 -2.65
C GLN A 62 14.91 2.31 -1.40
N HIS A 63 13.62 1.99 -1.52
CA HIS A 63 12.78 1.39 -0.48
C HIS A 63 12.57 -0.12 -0.67
N GLY A 64 13.35 -0.77 -1.55
CA GLY A 64 13.28 -2.19 -1.81
C GLY A 64 12.30 -2.54 -2.94
N PRO A 65 11.84 -3.80 -3.00
CA PRO A 65 10.97 -4.27 -4.08
C PRO A 65 9.73 -3.40 -4.26
N LEU A 66 9.38 -3.14 -5.53
CA LEU A 66 8.08 -2.62 -5.87
C LEU A 66 7.04 -3.73 -5.70
N ILE A 67 5.81 -3.33 -5.39
CA ILE A 67 4.67 -4.25 -5.35
C ILE A 67 3.77 -3.96 -6.55
N TYR A 68 3.25 -5.00 -7.20
CA TYR A 68 2.31 -4.85 -8.30
C TYR A 68 0.86 -5.12 -7.90
N HIS A 69 0.66 -5.80 -6.76
CA HIS A 69 -0.67 -6.13 -6.27
C HIS A 69 -0.71 -6.19 -4.74
N ALA A 70 -1.89 -5.93 -4.19
CA ALA A 70 -2.14 -5.95 -2.76
C ALA A 70 -3.59 -6.36 -2.45
N GLU A 71 -3.76 -7.30 -1.52
CA GLU A 71 -5.06 -7.84 -1.13
C GLU A 71 -5.18 -8.00 0.38
N ARG A 72 -6.43 -8.14 0.85
CA ARG A 72 -6.76 -8.37 2.27
C ARG A 72 -6.19 -7.28 3.19
N LEU A 73 -6.06 -6.07 2.66
CA LEU A 73 -5.55 -4.90 3.34
C LEU A 73 -6.49 -4.53 4.49
N ARG A 74 -5.91 -4.33 5.67
CA ARG A 74 -6.61 -3.93 6.89
C ARG A 74 -5.75 -3.01 7.73
N VAL A 75 -6.39 -2.08 8.44
CA VAL A 75 -5.71 -1.29 9.47
C VAL A 75 -5.28 -2.22 10.61
N ARG A 76 -4.04 -2.08 11.06
CA ARG A 76 -3.55 -2.82 12.24
C ARG A 76 -4.08 -2.15 13.49
N ARG A 77 -4.85 -2.89 14.30
CA ARG A 77 -5.18 -2.45 15.66
C ARG A 77 -3.91 -2.44 16.51
N GLY A 78 -3.64 -1.30 17.15
CA GLY A 78 -2.60 -1.18 18.17
C GLY A 78 -2.93 -1.97 19.42
#